data_AF-R4STJ2-F1
#
_entry.id   AF-R4STJ2-F1
#
_cell.length_a   1.000
_cell.length_b   1.000
_cell.length_c   1.000
_cell.angle_alpha   90.00
_cell.angle_beta   90.00
_cell.angle_gamma   90.00
#
_symmetry.space_group_name_H-M   'P 1'
#
loop_
_entity.id
_entity.type
_entity.pdbx_description
1 polymer ?
#
loop_
_entity_poly.entity_id
_entity_poly.type
_entity_poly.pdbx_seq_one_letter_code
_entity_poly.pdbx_strand_id
1 'polypeptide(L)'
;MRTKTWRQLTVWLHIVTSVGWMGQALALFTLLVIGRTSDDREIRVAATSMAHEIDTFLLAPLANASAFTGFMLAAATAWGFTRHWWVLAKFAITLVQLYAGIFLLSGALRDSVGGDPPPVPLVAGTALMASALAFQAWLSVAKPWGKVRSGVKPPTAPTWVFAAAVFAPLTDITVGLLVGYPLPVLSLAVLIVQLVRRRRELGQASMTPVA
;
A
#
# COMPACT_ATOMS: atom_id res chain seq x y z
N MET A 1 -17.44 21.13 -11.95
CA MET A 1 -15.98 21.31 -12.13
C MET A 1 -15.13 20.78 -10.97
N ARG A 2 -15.49 21.04 -9.70
CA ARG A 2 -14.71 20.64 -8.49
C ARG A 2 -14.43 19.12 -8.35
N THR A 3 -15.36 18.24 -8.73
CA THR A 3 -15.21 16.76 -8.66
C THR A 3 -14.11 16.18 -9.54
N LYS A 4 -13.90 16.75 -10.73
CA LYS A 4 -12.92 16.25 -11.70
C LYS A 4 -11.49 16.47 -11.17
N THR A 5 -11.24 17.64 -10.58
CA THR A 5 -9.95 18.02 -10.01
C THR A 5 -9.57 17.13 -8.82
N TRP A 6 -10.47 16.91 -7.87
CA TRP A 6 -10.19 16.05 -6.70
C TRP A 6 -9.93 14.59 -7.09
N ARG A 7 -10.66 14.07 -8.09
CA ARG A 7 -10.39 12.74 -8.63
C ARG A 7 -9.01 12.65 -9.26
N GLN A 8 -8.62 13.64 -10.05
CA GLN A 8 -7.29 13.70 -10.67
C GLN A 8 -6.18 13.78 -9.61
N LEU A 9 -6.36 14.60 -8.58
CA LEU A 9 -5.42 14.68 -7.44
C LEU A 9 -5.29 13.35 -6.71
N THR A 10 -6.40 12.66 -6.45
CA THR A 10 -6.36 11.34 -5.79
C THR A 10 -5.60 10.33 -6.64
N VAL A 11 -5.83 10.30 -7.96
CA VAL A 11 -5.12 9.42 -8.89
C VAL A 11 -3.64 9.77 -8.95
N TRP A 12 -3.29 11.06 -9.04
CA TRP A 12 -1.91 11.52 -9.03
C TRP A 12 -1.19 11.11 -7.75
N LEU A 13 -1.81 11.35 -6.58
CA LEU A 13 -1.27 10.95 -5.28
C LEU A 13 -1.08 9.43 -5.18
N HIS A 14 -2.06 8.66 -5.64
CA HIS A 14 -1.95 7.20 -5.69
C HIS A 14 -0.78 6.74 -6.56
N ILE A 15 -0.57 7.35 -7.72
CA ILE A 15 0.55 7.01 -8.60
C ILE A 15 1.88 7.35 -7.94
N VAL A 16 2.04 8.58 -7.43
CA VAL A 16 3.29 9.04 -6.80
C VAL A 16 3.65 8.16 -5.60
N THR A 17 2.67 7.86 -4.74
CA THR A 17 2.90 7.01 -3.56
C THR A 17 3.21 5.56 -3.93
N SER A 18 2.57 5.02 -4.97
CA SER A 18 2.84 3.65 -5.45
C SER A 18 4.22 3.50 -6.09
N VAL A 19 4.60 4.47 -6.94
CA VAL A 19 5.93 4.50 -7.57
C VAL A 19 7.00 4.73 -6.50
N GLY A 20 6.74 5.64 -5.56
CA GLY A 20 7.61 5.88 -4.41
C GLY A 20 7.85 4.61 -3.60
N TRP A 21 6.78 3.86 -3.28
CA TRP A 21 6.90 2.58 -2.56
C TRP A 21 7.78 1.57 -3.31
N MET A 22 7.58 1.41 -4.62
CA MET A 22 8.42 0.55 -5.46
C MET A 22 9.88 1.00 -5.49
N GLY A 23 10.13 2.31 -5.58
CA GLY A 23 11.47 2.88 -5.52
C GLY A 23 12.17 2.60 -4.19
N GLN A 24 11.47 2.74 -3.06
CA GLN A 24 12.03 2.41 -1.75
C GLN A 24 12.31 0.92 -1.60
N ALA A 25 11.45 0.04 -2.14
CA ALA A 25 11.71 -1.40 -2.15
C ALA A 25 13.02 -1.76 -2.88
N LEU A 26 13.31 -1.11 -4.01
CA LEU A 26 14.56 -1.27 -4.75
C LEU A 26 15.76 -0.68 -4.00
N ALA A 27 15.59 0.45 -3.32
CA ALA A 27 16.62 1.05 -2.49
C ALA A 27 17.01 0.12 -1.32
N LEU A 28 16.02 -0.45 -0.62
CA LEU A 28 16.25 -1.44 0.43
C LEU A 28 16.98 -2.67 -0.10
N PHE A 29 16.53 -3.22 -1.24
CA PHE A 29 17.20 -4.35 -1.87
C PHE A 29 18.67 -4.04 -2.15
N THR A 30 18.96 -2.87 -2.72
CA THR A 30 20.33 -2.44 -3.03
C THR A 30 21.19 -2.34 -1.77
N LEU A 31 20.69 -1.69 -0.72
CA LEU A 31 21.41 -1.54 0.56
C LEU A 31 21.65 -2.89 1.23
N LEU A 32 20.67 -3.80 1.20
CA LEU A 32 20.82 -5.14 1.76
C LEU A 32 21.81 -5.99 0.98
N VAL A 33 21.87 -5.86 -0.34
CA VAL A 33 22.92 -6.49 -1.16
C VAL A 33 24.29 -5.95 -0.77
N ILE A 34 24.46 -4.62 -0.70
CA ILE A 34 25.72 -3.98 -0.28
C ILE A 34 26.14 -4.48 1.11
N GLY A 35 25.22 -4.47 2.08
CA GLY A 35 25.49 -4.93 3.43
C GLY A 35 25.82 -6.42 3.51
N ARG A 36 25.37 -7.24 2.55
CA ARG A 36 25.67 -8.68 2.50
C ARG A 36 26.99 -8.99 1.83
N THR A 37 27.34 -8.27 0.77
CA THR A 37 28.51 -8.55 -0.06
C THR A 37 29.76 -7.82 0.42
N SER A 38 29.64 -6.90 1.38
CA SER A 38 30.79 -6.16 1.91
C SER A 38 31.47 -6.91 3.05
N ASP A 39 32.79 -7.08 2.92
CA ASP A 39 33.65 -7.61 3.97
C ASP A 39 33.90 -6.57 5.08
N ASP A 40 33.75 -5.28 4.76
CA ASP A 40 33.93 -4.17 5.70
C ASP A 40 32.72 -4.02 6.62
N ARG A 41 32.95 -4.18 7.93
CA ARG A 41 31.93 -4.06 8.97
C ARG A 41 31.29 -2.67 8.99
N GLU A 42 32.04 -1.60 8.77
CA GLU A 42 31.50 -0.23 8.78
C GLU A 42 30.50 -0.03 7.65
N ILE A 43 30.83 -0.52 6.44
CA ILE A 43 29.94 -0.49 5.28
C ILE A 43 28.66 -1.30 5.56
N ARG A 44 28.77 -2.49 6.17
CA ARG A 44 27.59 -3.31 6.52
C ARG A 44 26.66 -2.60 7.48
N VAL A 45 27.20 -2.01 8.55
CA VAL A 45 26.42 -1.26 9.54
C VAL A 45 25.77 -0.04 8.90
N ALA A 46 26.49 0.72 8.09
CA ALA A 46 25.94 1.87 7.37
C ALA A 46 24.80 1.45 6.43
N ALA A 47 24.97 0.39 5.64
CA ALA A 47 23.96 -0.06 4.70
C ALA A 47 22.68 -0.57 5.39
N THR A 48 22.81 -1.39 6.43
CA THR A 48 21.67 -1.95 7.18
C THR A 48 20.94 -0.89 8.01
N SER A 49 21.66 0.04 8.63
CA SER A 49 21.04 1.17 9.35
C SER A 49 20.27 2.09 8.40
N MET A 50 20.86 2.48 7.26
CA MET A 50 20.14 3.31 6.29
C MET A 50 18.95 2.58 5.67
N ALA A 51 19.03 1.26 5.49
CA ALA A 51 17.89 0.47 5.07
C ALA A 51 16.76 0.54 6.11
N HIS A 52 17.08 0.38 7.40
CA HIS A 52 16.09 0.49 8.47
C HIS A 52 15.41 1.87 8.53
N GLU A 53 16.18 2.94 8.36
CA GLU A 53 15.66 4.31 8.32
C GLU A 53 14.75 4.53 7.10
N ILE A 54 15.15 4.06 5.91
CA ILE A 54 14.31 4.16 4.71
C ILE A 54 13.00 3.38 4.88
N ASP A 55 13.05 2.17 5.43
CA ASP A 55 11.87 1.35 5.68
C ASP A 55 10.86 2.10 6.58
N THR A 56 11.38 2.66 7.67
CA THR A 56 10.59 3.35 8.69
C THR A 56 10.04 4.69 8.21
N PHE A 57 10.88 5.53 7.62
CA PHE A 57 10.56 6.93 7.34
C PHE A 57 9.96 7.19 5.95
N LEU A 58 10.19 6.30 4.99
CA LEU A 58 9.73 6.49 3.61
C LEU A 58 8.89 5.33 3.10
N LEU A 59 9.36 4.10 3.25
CA LEU A 59 8.68 2.94 2.68
C LEU A 59 7.30 2.73 3.32
N ALA A 60 7.24 2.60 4.65
CA ALA A 60 5.99 2.35 5.37
C ALA A 60 4.91 3.44 5.13
N PRO A 61 5.23 4.75 5.18
CA PRO A 61 4.26 5.80 4.88
C PRO A 61 3.75 5.76 3.43
N LEU A 62 4.65 5.56 2.46
CA LEU A 62 4.28 5.49 1.04
C LEU A 62 3.42 4.25 0.75
N ALA A 63 3.73 3.11 1.38
CA ALA A 63 2.93 1.90 1.30
C ALA A 63 1.51 2.12 1.82
N ASN A 64 1.38 2.73 3.01
CA ASN A 64 0.09 3.06 3.61
C ASN A 64 -0.72 4.04 2.76
N ALA A 65 -0.08 5.11 2.27
CA ALA A 65 -0.72 6.10 1.43
C ALA A 65 -1.18 5.51 0.08
N SER A 66 -0.33 4.70 -0.56
CA SER A 66 -0.66 3.99 -1.81
C SER A 66 -1.83 3.03 -1.60
N ALA A 67 -1.80 2.24 -0.54
CA ALA A 67 -2.88 1.32 -0.20
C ALA A 67 -4.19 2.10 0.01
N PHE A 68 -4.21 3.06 0.94
CA PHE A 68 -5.41 3.83 1.27
C PHE A 68 -6.03 4.54 0.06
N THR A 69 -5.21 5.22 -0.75
CA THR A 69 -5.68 5.87 -1.97
C THR A 69 -6.22 4.85 -2.98
N GLY A 70 -5.60 3.67 -3.09
CA GLY A 70 -6.08 2.56 -3.91
C GLY A 70 -7.44 2.02 -3.44
N PHE A 71 -7.62 1.86 -2.12
CA PHE A 71 -8.90 1.47 -1.52
C PHE A 71 -9.99 2.49 -1.83
N MET A 72 -9.70 3.78 -1.61
CA MET A 72 -10.64 4.87 -1.88
C MET A 72 -11.01 4.93 -3.36
N LEU A 73 -10.05 4.80 -4.27
CA LEU A 73 -10.34 4.80 -5.72
C LEU A 73 -11.20 3.61 -6.14
N ALA A 74 -10.96 2.42 -5.60
CA ALA A 74 -11.76 1.23 -5.87
C ALA A 74 -13.19 1.34 -5.29
N ALA A 75 -13.36 1.98 -4.13
CA ALA A 75 -14.66 2.24 -3.52
C ALA A 75 -15.45 3.38 -4.18
N ALA A 76 -14.77 4.47 -4.55
CA ALA A 76 -15.38 5.72 -5.01
C ALA A 76 -15.70 5.75 -6.51
N THR A 77 -15.09 4.87 -7.30
CA THR A 77 -15.29 4.83 -8.75
C THR A 77 -16.18 3.66 -9.16
N ALA A 78 -16.88 3.80 -10.29
CA ALA A 78 -17.78 2.79 -10.87
C ALA A 78 -17.09 1.45 -11.25
N TRP A 79 -15.78 1.34 -10.99
CA TRP A 79 -14.98 0.16 -11.17
C TRP A 79 -15.31 -0.89 -10.11
N GLY A 80 -15.44 -0.52 -8.83
CA GLY A 80 -15.75 -1.46 -7.73
C GLY A 80 -14.69 -2.55 -7.50
N PHE A 81 -14.49 -2.96 -6.24
CA PHE A 81 -13.49 -3.99 -5.87
C PHE A 81 -13.67 -5.34 -6.59
N THR A 82 -14.90 -5.70 -6.92
CA THR A 82 -15.26 -7.05 -7.36
C THR A 82 -15.63 -7.13 -8.83
N ARG A 83 -15.52 -6.04 -9.60
CA ARG A 83 -15.98 -6.03 -11.00
C ARG A 83 -14.90 -6.46 -11.98
N HIS A 84 -13.63 -6.42 -11.58
CA HIS A 84 -12.50 -6.74 -12.43
C HIS A 84 -11.50 -7.61 -11.67
N TRP A 85 -11.20 -8.80 -12.20
CA TRP A 85 -10.26 -9.73 -11.58
C TRP A 85 -8.88 -9.13 -11.37
N TRP A 86 -8.41 -8.30 -12.30
CA TRP A 86 -7.12 -7.63 -12.18
C TRP A 86 -7.07 -6.65 -10.99
N VAL A 87 -8.20 -6.04 -10.60
CA VAL A 87 -8.27 -5.15 -9.42
C VAL A 87 -8.16 -5.98 -8.15
N LEU A 88 -8.88 -7.10 -8.08
CA LEU A 88 -8.83 -8.00 -6.93
C LEU A 88 -7.44 -8.63 -6.75
N ALA A 89 -6.78 -9.02 -7.85
CA ALA A 89 -5.42 -9.53 -7.81
C ALA A 89 -4.44 -8.51 -7.22
N LYS A 90 -4.49 -7.24 -7.68
CA LYS A 90 -3.67 -6.17 -7.10
C LYS A 90 -3.96 -5.97 -5.63
N PHE A 91 -5.23 -6.02 -5.26
CA PHE A 91 -5.67 -5.83 -3.90
C PHE A 91 -5.11 -6.89 -2.97
N ALA A 92 -5.20 -8.16 -3.37
CA ALA A 92 -4.61 -9.28 -2.65
C ALA A 92 -3.08 -9.13 -2.52
N ILE A 93 -2.40 -8.76 -3.61
CA ILE A 93 -0.95 -8.54 -3.59
C ILE A 93 -0.57 -7.40 -2.63
N THR A 94 -1.31 -6.27 -2.61
CA THR A 94 -1.04 -5.17 -1.68
C THR A 94 -1.22 -5.58 -0.22
N LEU A 95 -2.27 -6.34 0.10
CA LEU A 95 -2.50 -6.81 1.47
C LEU A 95 -1.39 -7.76 1.94
N VAL A 96 -0.98 -8.70 1.08
CA VAL A 96 0.12 -9.63 1.39
C VAL A 96 1.42 -8.86 1.60
N GLN A 97 1.71 -7.87 0.75
CA GLN A 97 2.92 -7.06 0.89
C GLN A 97 2.92 -6.18 2.14
N LEU A 98 1.78 -5.58 2.52
CA LEU A 98 1.68 -4.83 3.77
C LEU A 98 1.91 -5.73 4.98
N TYR A 99 1.30 -6.92 4.99
CA TYR A 99 1.51 -7.88 6.07
C TYR A 99 2.98 -8.32 6.15
N ALA A 100 3.57 -8.71 5.01
CA ALA A 100 4.96 -9.13 4.96
C ALA A 100 5.93 -8.00 5.34
N GLY A 101 5.68 -6.77 4.87
CA GLY A 101 6.49 -5.59 5.20
C GLY A 101 6.48 -5.30 6.70
N ILE A 102 5.29 -5.23 7.31
CA ILE A 102 5.14 -4.85 8.72
C ILE A 102 5.65 -5.94 9.66
N PHE A 103 5.27 -7.20 9.44
CA PHE A 103 5.51 -8.27 10.41
C PHE A 103 6.78 -9.08 10.16
N LEU A 104 7.24 -9.17 8.91
CA LEU A 104 8.41 -9.98 8.57
C LEU A 104 9.62 -9.10 8.25
N LEU A 105 9.45 -8.14 7.35
CA LEU A 105 10.55 -7.34 6.82
C LEU A 105 11.09 -6.37 7.88
N SER A 106 10.22 -5.59 8.51
CA SER A 106 10.64 -4.53 9.46
C SER A 106 11.35 -5.11 10.68
N GLY A 107 10.87 -6.23 11.22
CA GLY A 107 11.52 -6.95 12.33
C GLY A 107 12.90 -7.48 11.92
N ALA A 108 12.96 -8.23 10.82
CA ALA A 108 14.24 -8.78 10.33
C ALA A 108 15.25 -7.69 9.94
N LEU A 109 14.78 -6.55 9.45
CA LEU A 109 15.62 -5.41 9.09
C LEU A 109 16.22 -4.76 10.34
N ARG A 110 15.43 -4.57 11.39
CA ARG A 110 15.87 -4.08 12.70
C ARG A 110 16.90 -5.01 13.33
N ASP A 111 16.66 -6.32 13.29
CA ASP A 111 17.57 -7.33 13.85
C ASP A 111 18.89 -7.42 13.07
N SER A 112 18.90 -7.01 11.79
CA SER A 112 20.10 -6.96 10.96
C SER A 112 21.00 -5.75 11.25
N VAL A 113 20.52 -4.78 12.06
CA VAL A 113 21.32 -3.64 12.51
C VAL A 113 22.28 -4.12 13.60
N GLY A 114 23.42 -4.68 13.20
CA GLY A 114 24.43 -5.19 14.15
C GLY A 114 25.81 -5.42 13.53
N GLY A 115 25.91 -5.20 12.22
CA GLY A 115 27.11 -5.47 11.47
C GLY A 115 27.29 -6.94 11.14
N ASP A 116 26.34 -7.84 11.34
CA ASP A 116 26.38 -9.15 10.67
C ASP A 116 25.87 -9.02 9.23
N PRO A 117 26.26 -9.91 8.30
CA PRO A 117 25.70 -9.91 6.96
C PRO A 117 24.18 -10.13 7.02
N PRO A 118 23.36 -9.25 6.41
CA PRO A 118 21.90 -9.39 6.44
C PRO A 118 21.49 -10.73 5.82
N PRO A 119 20.51 -11.44 6.40
CA PRO A 119 20.18 -12.81 6.03
C PRO A 119 19.63 -12.90 4.60
N VAL A 120 19.93 -14.01 3.89
CA VAL A 120 19.47 -14.21 2.49
C VAL A 120 17.97 -14.02 2.32
N PRO A 121 17.10 -14.55 3.21
CA PRO A 121 15.66 -14.36 3.08
C PRO A 121 15.23 -12.88 3.13
N LEU A 122 15.96 -12.01 3.84
CA LEU A 122 15.67 -10.58 3.91
C LEU A 122 16.00 -9.88 2.57
N VAL A 123 17.15 -10.22 1.98
CA VAL A 123 17.53 -9.75 0.64
C VAL A 123 16.53 -10.23 -0.41
N ALA A 124 16.19 -11.52 -0.39
CA ALA A 124 15.22 -12.11 -1.31
C ALA A 124 13.81 -11.51 -1.11
N GLY A 125 13.42 -11.22 0.13
CA GLY A 125 12.14 -10.60 0.47
C GLY A 125 11.97 -9.21 -0.12
N THR A 126 13.01 -8.35 -0.07
CA THR A 126 12.96 -7.02 -0.70
C THR A 126 12.94 -7.09 -2.23
N ALA A 127 13.68 -8.03 -2.83
CA ALA A 127 13.60 -8.30 -4.27
C ALA A 127 12.21 -8.78 -4.71
N LEU A 128 11.60 -9.69 -3.93
CA LEU A 128 10.25 -10.18 -4.17
C LEU A 128 9.21 -9.06 -4.06
N MET A 129 9.34 -8.19 -3.05
CA MET A 129 8.48 -7.02 -2.87
C MET A 129 8.56 -6.08 -4.08
N ALA A 130 9.75 -5.71 -4.52
CA ALA A 130 9.94 -4.89 -5.72
C ALA A 130 9.35 -5.55 -6.97
N SER A 131 9.55 -6.85 -7.14
CA SER A 131 9.01 -7.63 -8.26
C SER A 131 7.47 -7.70 -8.24
N ALA A 132 6.87 -7.86 -7.06
CA ALA A 132 5.42 -7.85 -6.89
C ALA A 132 4.81 -6.49 -7.24
N LEU A 133 5.44 -5.38 -6.82
CA LEU A 133 5.03 -4.02 -7.18
C LEU A 133 5.15 -3.78 -8.69
N ALA A 134 6.24 -4.23 -9.32
CA ALA A 134 6.41 -4.16 -10.77
C ALA A 134 5.33 -4.96 -11.51
N PHE A 135 5.01 -6.17 -11.02
CA PHE A 135 3.92 -6.97 -11.56
C PHE A 135 2.56 -6.26 -11.40
N GLN A 136 2.29 -5.63 -10.25
CA GLN A 136 1.08 -4.81 -10.06
C GLN A 136 1.02 -3.61 -11.03
N ALA A 137 2.15 -2.97 -11.30
CA ALA A 137 2.23 -1.91 -12.30
C ALA A 137 1.88 -2.46 -13.70
N TRP A 138 2.46 -3.60 -14.09
CA TRP A 138 2.14 -4.27 -15.35
C TRP A 138 0.65 -4.65 -15.46
N LEU A 139 0.05 -5.19 -14.38
CA LEU A 139 -1.38 -5.47 -14.30
C LEU A 139 -2.26 -4.23 -14.56
N SER A 140 -1.76 -3.02 -14.26
CA SER A 140 -2.45 -1.75 -14.56
C SER A 140 -2.55 -1.45 -16.03
N VAL A 141 -1.55 -1.89 -16.80
CA VAL A 141 -1.45 -1.65 -18.23
C VAL A 141 -2.16 -2.77 -18.99
N ALA A 142 -1.81 -4.03 -18.70
CA ALA A 142 -2.27 -5.19 -19.44
C ALA A 142 -3.73 -5.57 -19.16
N LYS A 143 -4.25 -5.26 -17.95
CA LYS A 143 -5.64 -5.55 -17.50
C LYS A 143 -6.17 -6.95 -17.92
N PRO A 144 -5.46 -8.06 -17.63
CA PRO A 144 -5.59 -9.29 -18.42
C PRO A 144 -6.85 -10.16 -18.22
N TRP A 145 -7.89 -9.73 -17.49
CA TRP A 145 -8.98 -10.64 -17.04
C TRP A 145 -10.40 -10.08 -17.05
N GLY A 146 -10.77 -9.30 -18.07
CA GLY A 146 -12.18 -8.97 -18.35
C GLY A 146 -12.98 -8.39 -17.17
N LYS A 147 -14.29 -8.64 -17.13
CA LYS A 147 -15.22 -8.21 -16.07
C LYS A 147 -15.77 -9.42 -15.32
N VAL A 148 -15.80 -9.35 -13.99
CA VAL A 148 -16.38 -10.36 -13.08
C VAL A 148 -17.91 -10.28 -13.07
N ARG A 149 -18.49 -9.07 -13.17
CA ARG A 149 -19.95 -8.85 -13.22
C ARG A 149 -20.34 -7.69 -14.14
N SER A 150 -21.30 -7.96 -15.03
CA SER A 150 -21.96 -6.97 -15.87
C SER A 150 -23.23 -6.47 -15.18
N GLY A 151 -23.11 -5.41 -14.37
CA GLY A 151 -24.26 -4.73 -13.73
C GLY A 151 -24.28 -3.23 -14.01
N VAL A 152 -25.39 -2.57 -13.68
CA VAL A 152 -25.57 -1.11 -13.81
C VAL A 152 -24.41 -0.40 -13.08
N LYS A 153 -23.78 0.60 -13.73
CA LYS A 153 -22.68 1.36 -13.12
C LYS A 153 -23.22 2.11 -11.89
N PRO A 154 -22.71 1.86 -10.67
CA PRO A 154 -23.08 2.68 -9.53
C PRO A 154 -22.62 4.13 -9.77
N PRO A 155 -23.37 5.13 -9.28
CA PRO A 155 -23.02 6.53 -9.44
C PRO A 155 -21.66 6.83 -8.80
N THR A 156 -20.90 7.73 -9.43
CA THR A 156 -19.60 8.17 -8.90
C THR A 156 -19.77 8.83 -7.53
N ALA A 157 -18.92 8.47 -6.58
CA ALA A 157 -18.99 9.00 -5.21
C ALA A 157 -18.87 10.54 -5.16
N PRO A 158 -19.46 11.18 -4.14
CA PRO A 158 -19.42 12.63 -3.95
C PRO A 158 -18.00 13.17 -3.68
N THR A 159 -17.79 14.47 -4.00
CA THR A 159 -16.48 15.15 -3.97
C THR A 159 -15.70 15.01 -2.65
N TRP A 160 -16.39 14.98 -1.52
CA TRP A 160 -15.77 14.94 -0.19
C TRP A 160 -15.00 13.63 0.03
N VAL A 161 -15.40 12.54 -0.63
CA VAL A 161 -14.71 11.25 -0.57
C VAL A 161 -13.31 11.36 -1.20
N PHE A 162 -13.21 12.05 -2.34
CA PHE A 162 -11.93 12.31 -2.99
C PHE A 162 -11.07 13.32 -2.23
N ALA A 163 -11.70 14.32 -1.59
CA ALA A 163 -10.97 15.23 -0.72
C ALA A 163 -10.39 14.48 0.50
N ALA A 164 -11.18 13.64 1.16
CA ALA A 164 -10.71 12.79 2.26
C ALA A 164 -9.58 11.83 1.83
N ALA A 165 -9.67 11.27 0.61
CA ALA A 165 -8.64 10.42 0.03
C ALA A 165 -7.28 11.12 -0.16
N VAL A 166 -7.27 12.45 -0.30
CA VAL A 166 -6.06 13.26 -0.41
C VAL A 166 -5.58 13.72 0.96
N PHE A 167 -6.46 14.22 1.81
CA PHE A 167 -6.07 14.78 3.10
C PHE A 167 -5.63 13.71 4.10
N ALA A 168 -6.31 12.57 4.19
CA ALA A 168 -6.00 11.57 5.21
C ALA A 168 -4.55 11.02 5.12
N PRO A 169 -4.04 10.60 3.94
CA PRO A 169 -2.63 10.17 3.84
C PRO A 169 -1.63 11.28 4.12
N LEU A 170 -1.93 12.52 3.69
CA LEU A 170 -1.05 13.66 3.95
C LEU A 170 -1.01 14.00 5.44
N THR A 171 -2.14 13.90 6.13
CA THR A 171 -2.19 14.05 7.59
C THR A 171 -1.43 12.94 8.29
N ASP A 172 -1.63 11.67 7.92
CA ASP A 172 -0.90 10.54 8.50
C ASP A 172 0.61 10.65 8.29
N ILE A 173 1.06 11.06 7.09
CA ILE A 173 2.49 11.30 6.79
C ILE A 173 3.03 12.47 7.64
N THR A 174 2.29 13.59 7.69
CA THR A 174 2.71 14.80 8.41
C THR A 174 2.78 14.55 9.92
N VAL A 175 1.79 13.85 10.48
CA VAL A 175 1.75 13.47 11.89
C VAL A 175 2.83 12.44 12.21
N GLY A 176 3.04 11.45 11.33
CA GLY A 176 4.11 10.45 11.48
C GLY A 176 5.51 11.05 11.50
N LEU A 177 5.76 12.05 10.66
CA LEU A 177 7.02 12.80 10.63
C LEU A 177 7.21 13.73 11.85
N LEU A 178 6.13 14.25 12.44
CA LEU A 178 6.19 15.17 13.58
C LEU A 178 6.25 14.49 14.96
N VAL A 179 5.63 13.32 15.11
CA VAL A 179 5.42 12.67 16.42
C VAL A 179 6.30 11.44 16.62
N GLY A 180 6.99 10.97 15.58
CA GLY A 180 7.73 9.70 15.60
C GLY A 180 6.75 8.53 15.55
N TYR A 181 6.57 7.98 14.35
CA TYR A 181 5.63 6.93 13.97
C TYR A 181 5.01 6.10 15.12
N PRO A 182 3.80 6.44 15.59
CA PRO A 182 2.91 5.41 16.11
C PRO A 182 2.32 4.65 14.92
N LEU A 183 2.12 3.34 15.09
CA LEU A 183 1.46 2.42 14.17
C LEU A 183 0.31 3.07 13.36
N PRO A 184 0.00 2.60 12.13
CA PRO A 184 -1.12 3.09 11.32
C PRO A 184 -2.48 2.63 11.90
N VAL A 185 -2.74 2.97 13.16
CA VAL A 185 -3.92 2.58 13.95
C VAL A 185 -5.18 3.20 13.38
N LEU A 186 -5.11 4.47 12.94
CA LEU A 186 -6.26 5.20 12.41
C LEU A 186 -6.70 4.66 11.05
N SER A 187 -5.76 4.36 10.14
CA SER A 187 -6.08 3.77 8.84
C SER A 187 -6.59 2.34 8.98
N LEU A 188 -6.03 1.52 9.88
CA LEU A 188 -6.60 0.21 10.24
C LEU A 188 -8.00 0.31 10.86
N ALA A 189 -8.22 1.26 11.78
CA ALA A 189 -9.51 1.46 12.44
C ALA A 189 -10.59 1.88 11.43
N VAL A 190 -10.28 2.82 10.52
CA VAL A 190 -11.20 3.25 9.47
C VAL A 190 -11.53 2.11 8.52
N LEU A 191 -10.55 1.29 8.17
CA LEU A 191 -10.72 0.15 7.27
C LEU A 191 -11.60 -0.94 7.90
N ILE A 192 -11.40 -1.25 9.19
CA ILE A 192 -12.23 -2.17 9.97
C ILE A 192 -13.67 -1.65 10.05
N VAL A 193 -13.87 -0.37 10.38
CA VAL A 193 -15.20 0.23 10.48
C VAL A 193 -15.94 0.17 9.13
N GLN A 194 -15.27 0.46 8.03
CA GLN A 194 -15.84 0.38 6.68
C GLN A 194 -16.22 -1.05 6.29
N LEU A 195 -15.37 -2.03 6.60
CA LEU A 195 -15.64 -3.44 6.30
C LEU A 195 -16.82 -3.98 7.11
N VAL A 196 -16.93 -3.57 8.38
CA VAL A 196 -18.05 -3.92 9.26
C VAL A 196 -19.35 -3.27 8.81
N ARG A 197 -19.35 -1.97 8.46
CA ARG A 197 -20.54 -1.28 7.95
C ARG A 197 -21.04 -1.93 6.66
N ARG A 198 -20.14 -2.21 5.73
CA ARG A 198 -20.48 -2.86 4.45
C ARG A 198 -21.03 -4.28 4.63
N ARG A 199 -20.52 -5.06 5.60
CA ARG A 199 -21.11 -6.36 5.95
C ARG A 199 -22.53 -6.23 6.53
N ARG A 200 -22.76 -5.24 7.38
CA ARG A 200 -24.10 -4.99 7.98
C ARG A 200 -25.13 -4.60 6.92
N GLU A 201 -24.76 -3.72 5.99
CA GLU A 201 -25.64 -3.30 4.89
C GLU A 201 -25.99 -4.47 3.95
N LEU A 202 -25.04 -5.36 3.66
CA LEU A 202 -25.28 -6.56 2.86
C LEU A 202 -26.16 -7.60 3.58
N GLY A 203 -26.02 -7.73 4.91
CA GLY A 203 -26.87 -8.59 5.72
C GLY A 203 -28.30 -8.08 5.89
N GLN A 204 -28.49 -6.76 5.92
CA GLN A 204 -29.82 -6.14 5.97
C GLN A 204 -30.57 -6.27 4.63
N ALA A 205 -29.87 -6.16 3.50
CA ALA A 205 -30.46 -6.33 2.17
C ALA A 205 -30.90 -7.78 1.87
N SER A 206 -30.35 -8.79 2.56
CA SER A 206 -30.79 -10.19 2.45
C SER A 206 -31.99 -10.54 3.35
N MET A 207 -32.41 -9.64 4.23
CA MET A 207 -33.51 -9.88 5.20
C MET A 207 -34.80 -9.11 4.86
N THR A 208 -34.82 -8.26 3.84
CA THR A 208 -36.06 -7.69 3.32
C THR A 208 -36.72 -8.71 2.38
N PRO A 209 -37.86 -9.33 2.76
CA PRO A 209 -38.65 -10.09 1.81
C PRO A 209 -39.14 -9.10 0.76
N VAL A 210 -39.04 -9.48 -0.51
CA VAL A 210 -39.75 -8.78 -1.59
C VAL A 210 -41.23 -8.90 -1.26
N ALA A 211 -41.84 -7.77 -0.89
CA ALA A 211 -43.28 -7.62 -0.75
C ALA A 211 -43.93 -7.43 -2.12
#